data_AF-A0A952U5N0-F1
#
_entry.id   AF-A0A952U5N0-F1
#
_cell.length_a   1.000
_cell.length_b   1.000
_cell.length_c   1.000
_cell.angle_alpha   90.00
_cell.angle_beta   90.00
_cell.angle_gamma   90.00
#
_symmetry.space_group_name_H-M   'P 1'
#
loop_
_entity.id
_entity.type
_entity.pdbx_description
1 polymer ?
#
loop_
_entity_poly.entity_id
_entity_poly.type
_entity_poly.pdbx_seq_one_letter_code
_entity_poly.pdbx_strand_id
1 'polypeptide(L)'
;MDDALEPVDGVVAADEHGEVTMLDFAERVKTAHQSTSSTLVIGLAPRLDQLPYPIQQYDEPFLPYGRAIIEATHDIVCGYAFHLGAYLALGAAGAIALERTLAIVPASNLKLLHGPFVNVDYVRASYEDALNADAVTLATLDQAVITAYLQQPAHGVFVYTTNASESERNLLRAMQNEQVGSYQTAGEAYNTLILADATLPTLHWQWDKPILAARGYDFRDRVRTAALQARQAPTPP
;
A
#
# COMPACT_ATOMS: atom_id res chain seq x y z
N MET A 1 13.73 4.65 35.02
CA MET A 1 14.16 3.88 33.84
C MET A 1 13.37 4.51 32.72
N ASP A 2 14.05 5.35 31.95
CA ASP A 2 13.43 6.28 30.98
C ASP A 2 12.59 5.49 29.97
N ASP A 3 11.29 5.74 30.01
CA ASP A 3 10.34 5.28 29.01
C ASP A 3 10.29 6.38 27.94
N ALA A 4 11.36 6.43 27.14
CA ALA A 4 11.36 7.25 25.94
C ALA A 4 10.39 6.61 24.95
N LEU A 5 9.18 7.18 24.86
CA LEU A 5 8.23 6.94 23.78
C LEU A 5 8.99 6.99 22.46
N GLU A 6 9.20 5.83 21.82
CA GLU A 6 9.67 5.79 20.44
C GLU A 6 8.70 6.57 19.56
N PRO A 7 9.17 7.32 18.55
CA PRO A 7 8.30 8.17 17.76
C PRO A 7 7.23 7.32 17.06
N VAL A 8 5.97 7.66 17.30
CA VAL A 8 4.80 7.12 16.62
C VAL A 8 4.78 7.67 15.19
N ASP A 9 4.69 6.74 14.23
CA ASP A 9 4.24 6.87 12.84
C ASP A 9 4.81 7.99 11.94
N GLY A 10 5.22 7.58 10.74
CA GLY A 10 5.76 8.44 9.70
C GLY A 10 7.28 8.41 9.69
N VAL A 11 7.89 8.27 8.51
CA VAL A 11 9.33 8.51 8.41
C VAL A 11 9.55 9.96 8.77
N VAL A 12 10.26 10.18 9.86
CA VAL A 12 10.66 11.49 10.32
C VAL A 12 12.00 11.82 9.69
N ALA A 13 12.09 12.95 8.98
CA ALA A 13 13.38 13.57 8.74
C ALA A 13 13.67 14.54 9.89
N ALA A 14 14.87 14.47 10.47
CA ALA A 14 15.37 15.53 11.33
C ALA A 14 15.96 16.60 10.41
N ASP A 15 15.47 17.83 10.49
CA ASP A 15 16.09 18.95 9.79
C ASP A 15 17.43 19.35 10.43
N GLU A 16 18.11 20.35 9.86
CA GLU A 16 19.42 20.84 10.32
C GLU A 16 19.42 21.34 11.78
N HIS A 17 18.23 21.51 12.37
CA HIS A 17 17.99 21.99 13.73
C HIS A 17 17.42 20.91 14.67
N GLY A 18 17.24 19.66 14.19
CA GLY A 18 16.71 18.55 14.98
C GLY A 18 15.19 18.55 15.13
N GLU A 19 14.47 19.32 14.31
CA GLU A 19 13.00 19.30 14.26
C GLU A 19 12.53 18.10 13.43
N VAL A 20 11.63 17.32 14.02
CA VAL A 20 11.04 16.11 13.45
C VAL A 20 9.95 16.54 12.47
N THR A 21 10.22 16.50 11.17
CA THR A 21 9.23 16.82 10.14
C THR A 21 8.68 15.55 9.50
N MET A 22 7.35 15.49 9.39
CA MET A 22 6.65 14.46 8.63
C MET A 22 7.00 14.62 7.15
N LEU A 23 7.49 13.55 6.52
CA LEU A 23 7.71 13.54 5.07
C LEU A 23 6.39 13.72 4.33
N ASP A 24 6.43 14.48 3.24
CA ASP A 24 5.33 14.52 2.29
C ASP A 24 5.18 13.18 1.54
N PHE A 25 4.06 12.98 0.85
CA PHE A 25 3.81 11.71 0.17
C PHE A 25 4.87 11.38 -0.91
N ALA A 26 5.35 12.37 -1.65
CA ALA A 26 6.33 12.16 -2.72
C ALA A 26 7.70 11.72 -2.14
N GLU A 27 8.13 12.37 -1.07
CA GLU A 27 9.32 12.03 -0.28
C GLU A 27 9.21 10.64 0.33
N ARG A 28 8.03 10.24 0.81
CA ARG A 28 7.79 8.89 1.32
C ARG A 28 7.94 7.84 0.21
N VAL A 29 7.37 8.07 -0.97
CA VAL A 29 7.55 7.18 -2.13
C VAL A 29 9.03 7.05 -2.51
N LYS A 30 9.73 8.18 -2.58
CA LYS A 30 11.17 8.21 -2.87
C LYS A 30 11.98 7.46 -1.82
N THR A 31 11.70 7.68 -0.54
CA THR A 31 12.40 7.03 0.58
C THR A 31 12.16 5.52 0.59
N ALA A 32 10.92 5.09 0.37
CA ALA A 32 10.58 3.67 0.30
C ALA A 32 11.29 2.97 -0.87
N HIS A 33 11.34 3.62 -2.03
CA HIS A 33 12.10 3.13 -3.17
C HIS A 33 13.60 3.05 -2.90
N GLN A 34 14.20 4.10 -2.35
CA GLN A 34 15.64 4.18 -2.11
C GLN A 34 16.11 3.18 -1.05
N SER A 35 15.40 3.07 0.08
CA SER A 35 15.76 2.19 1.19
C SER A 35 15.70 0.70 0.82
N THR A 36 14.76 0.31 -0.04
CA THR A 36 14.56 -1.09 -0.46
C THR A 36 15.19 -1.41 -1.82
N SER A 37 15.56 -0.37 -2.57
CA SER A 37 15.93 -0.44 -4.00
C SER A 37 14.90 -1.23 -4.83
N SER A 38 13.62 -1.06 -4.51
CA SER A 38 12.50 -1.83 -5.07
C SER A 38 11.38 -0.90 -5.52
N THR A 39 10.63 -1.33 -6.53
CA THR A 39 9.37 -0.70 -6.96
C THR A 39 8.16 -1.61 -6.71
N LEU A 40 8.39 -2.81 -6.15
CA LEU A 40 7.37 -3.80 -5.92
C LEU A 40 6.46 -3.40 -4.75
N VAL A 41 5.15 -3.49 -4.96
CA VAL A 41 4.11 -3.38 -3.94
C VAL A 41 3.36 -4.70 -3.87
N ILE A 42 3.31 -5.34 -2.70
CA ILE A 42 2.59 -6.61 -2.52
C ILE A 42 1.15 -6.33 -2.11
N GLY A 43 0.19 -6.90 -2.85
CA GLY A 43 -1.22 -6.84 -2.53
C GLY A 43 -1.65 -7.90 -1.51
N LEU A 44 -2.27 -7.47 -0.41
CA LEU A 44 -2.83 -8.33 0.63
C LEU A 44 -4.36 -8.34 0.52
N ALA A 45 -4.89 -9.43 -0.01
CA ALA A 45 -6.32 -9.72 -0.09
C ALA A 45 -6.59 -11.12 0.52
N PRO A 46 -6.55 -11.26 1.87
CA PRO A 46 -6.63 -12.56 2.51
C PRO A 46 -7.96 -13.23 2.25
N ARG A 47 -7.92 -14.55 2.10
CA ARG A 47 -9.12 -15.41 1.95
C ARG A 47 -8.95 -16.66 2.79
N LEU A 48 -9.96 -17.01 3.57
CA LEU A 48 -9.92 -18.18 4.46
C LEU A 48 -9.57 -19.48 3.72
N ASP A 49 -10.11 -19.67 2.52
CA ASP A 49 -9.90 -20.86 1.69
C ASP A 49 -8.53 -20.91 0.98
N GLN A 50 -7.71 -19.87 1.14
CA GLN A 50 -6.39 -19.74 0.53
C GLN A 50 -5.27 -19.53 1.55
N LEU A 51 -5.55 -19.68 2.85
CA LEU A 51 -4.52 -19.53 3.87
C LEU A 51 -3.53 -20.69 3.84
N PRO A 52 -2.24 -20.45 4.12
CA PRO A 52 -1.25 -21.51 4.29
C PRO A 52 -1.53 -22.31 5.58
N TYR A 53 -1.19 -23.59 5.57
CA TYR A 53 -1.38 -24.53 6.67
C TYR A 53 -0.96 -23.99 8.05
N PRO A 54 0.26 -23.41 8.25
CA PRO A 54 0.66 -22.86 9.54
C PRO A 54 -0.20 -21.69 10.05
N ILE A 55 -1.04 -21.09 9.20
CA ILE A 55 -1.91 -19.97 9.56
C ILE A 55 -3.36 -20.43 9.78
N GLN A 56 -3.78 -21.58 9.25
CA GLN A 56 -5.14 -22.10 9.41
C GLN A 56 -5.50 -22.47 10.85
N GLN A 57 -4.51 -22.61 11.73
CA GLN A 57 -4.72 -22.93 13.15
C GLN A 57 -5.21 -21.75 14.01
N TYR A 58 -5.16 -20.52 13.50
CA TYR A 58 -5.58 -19.33 14.25
C TYR A 58 -7.07 -19.05 14.02
N ASP A 59 -7.79 -18.72 15.10
CA ASP A 59 -9.20 -18.31 15.03
C ASP A 59 -9.39 -17.01 14.22
N GLU A 60 -8.44 -16.08 14.32
CA GLU A 60 -8.38 -14.83 13.55
C GLU A 60 -7.13 -14.84 12.64
N PRO A 61 -7.18 -15.51 11.48
CA PRO A 61 -5.96 -15.84 10.73
C PRO A 61 -5.41 -14.69 9.88
N PHE A 62 -6.17 -13.62 9.65
CA PHE A 62 -5.77 -12.54 8.73
C PHE A 62 -4.58 -11.72 9.24
N LEU A 63 -4.50 -11.43 10.54
CA LEU A 63 -3.35 -10.73 11.11
C LEU A 63 -2.07 -11.59 11.09
N PRO A 64 -2.07 -12.85 11.56
CA PRO A 64 -0.92 -13.74 11.40
C PRO A 64 -0.48 -13.92 9.94
N TYR A 65 -1.44 -13.96 9.00
CA TYR A 65 -1.15 -14.01 7.56
C TYR A 65 -0.39 -12.76 7.09
N GLY A 66 -0.95 -11.57 7.34
CA GLY A 66 -0.33 -10.30 6.95
C GLY A 66 1.05 -10.12 7.60
N ARG A 67 1.18 -10.44 8.89
CA ARG A 67 2.46 -10.41 9.62
C ARG A 67 3.50 -11.32 8.98
N ALA A 68 3.15 -12.56 8.66
CA ALA A 68 4.09 -13.50 8.04
C ALA A 68 4.61 -13.01 6.69
N ILE A 69 3.78 -12.30 5.91
CA ILE A 69 4.17 -11.70 4.63
C ILE A 69 5.09 -10.51 4.85
N ILE A 70 4.72 -9.58 5.74
CA ILE A 70 5.49 -8.36 6.03
C ILE A 70 6.87 -8.72 6.58
N GLU A 71 6.94 -9.59 7.59
CA GLU A 71 8.20 -10.06 8.17
C GLU A 71 9.13 -10.69 7.12
N ALA A 72 8.59 -11.41 6.14
CA ALA A 72 9.37 -12.06 5.10
C ALA A 72 9.85 -11.12 3.98
N THR A 73 9.26 -9.94 3.82
CA THR A 73 9.40 -9.13 2.58
C THR A 73 9.68 -7.64 2.76
N HIS A 74 9.51 -7.06 3.94
CA HIS A 74 9.59 -5.60 4.13
C HIS A 74 10.93 -4.98 3.67
N ASP A 75 12.03 -5.71 3.78
CA ASP A 75 13.37 -5.29 3.36
C ASP A 75 13.59 -5.33 1.83
N ILE A 76 12.66 -5.89 1.06
CA ILE A 76 12.81 -6.12 -0.39
C ILE A 76 11.66 -5.53 -1.24
N VAL A 77 10.68 -4.87 -0.63
CA VAL A 77 9.52 -4.28 -1.32
C VAL A 77 9.35 -2.81 -0.99
N CYS A 78 8.80 -2.04 -1.93
CA CYS A 78 8.51 -0.61 -1.72
C CYS A 78 7.29 -0.43 -0.78
N GLY A 79 6.32 -1.35 -0.81
CA GLY A 79 5.16 -1.24 0.07
C GLY A 79 4.16 -2.37 -0.06
N TYR A 80 2.99 -2.13 0.53
CA TYR A 80 1.89 -3.07 0.63
C TYR A 80 0.56 -2.40 0.28
N ALA A 81 -0.28 -3.12 -0.46
CA ALA A 81 -1.63 -2.68 -0.80
C ALA A 81 -2.67 -3.57 -0.12
N PHE A 82 -3.45 -3.00 0.79
CA PHE A 82 -4.40 -3.73 1.62
C PHE A 82 -5.80 -3.65 1.02
N HIS A 83 -6.36 -4.80 0.65
CA HIS A 83 -7.70 -4.85 0.06
C HIS A 83 -8.77 -4.76 1.15
N LEU A 84 -9.33 -3.58 1.38
CA LEU A 84 -10.30 -3.30 2.45
C LEU A 84 -11.46 -4.33 2.47
N GLY A 85 -12.08 -4.58 1.32
CA GLY A 85 -13.19 -5.52 1.22
C GLY A 85 -12.85 -6.98 1.56
N ALA A 86 -11.59 -7.39 1.40
CA ALA A 86 -11.16 -8.76 1.69
C ALA A 86 -11.05 -8.97 3.20
N TYR A 87 -10.53 -7.96 3.91
CA TYR A 87 -10.53 -7.96 5.37
C TYR A 87 -11.96 -7.90 5.93
N LEU A 88 -12.80 -6.99 5.43
CA LEU A 88 -14.18 -6.84 5.89
C LEU A 88 -15.07 -8.08 5.68
N ALA A 89 -14.67 -9.03 4.82
CA ALA A 89 -15.35 -10.31 4.69
C ALA A 89 -15.41 -11.12 6.01
N LEU A 90 -14.51 -10.83 6.96
CA LEU A 90 -14.50 -11.42 8.32
C LEU A 90 -15.23 -10.54 9.35
N GLY A 91 -15.92 -9.48 8.92
CA GLY A 91 -16.61 -8.54 9.79
C GLY A 91 -15.67 -7.75 10.70
N ALA A 92 -16.06 -7.59 11.98
CA ALA A 92 -15.28 -6.83 12.96
C ALA A 92 -13.86 -7.39 13.19
N ALA A 93 -13.73 -8.73 13.25
CA ALA A 93 -12.43 -9.40 13.35
C ALA A 93 -11.52 -9.03 12.18
N GLY A 94 -12.10 -8.90 10.98
CA GLY A 94 -11.40 -8.45 9.78
C GLY A 94 -10.94 -7.01 9.84
N ALA A 95 -11.77 -6.09 10.33
CA ALA A 95 -11.41 -4.69 10.53
C ALA A 95 -10.26 -4.54 11.54
N ILE A 96 -10.34 -5.25 12.67
CA ILE A 96 -9.26 -5.29 13.69
C ILE A 96 -7.98 -5.88 13.10
N ALA A 97 -8.08 -6.95 12.30
CA ALA A 97 -6.94 -7.53 11.63
C ALA A 97 -6.30 -6.56 10.63
N LEU A 98 -7.09 -5.79 9.87
CA LEU A 98 -6.58 -4.78 8.93
C LEU A 98 -5.82 -3.69 9.65
N GLU A 99 -6.44 -3.06 10.66
CA GLU A 99 -5.85 -2.04 11.53
C GLU A 99 -4.48 -2.51 12.06
N ARG A 100 -4.45 -3.68 12.69
CA ARG A 100 -3.22 -4.25 13.27
C ARG A 100 -2.19 -4.67 12.23
N THR A 101 -2.59 -5.01 11.02
CA THR A 101 -1.65 -5.37 9.95
C THR A 101 -1.00 -4.12 9.34
N LEU A 102 -1.76 -3.04 9.18
CA LEU A 102 -1.23 -1.73 8.77
C LEU A 102 -0.22 -1.21 9.80
N ALA A 103 -0.53 -1.33 11.09
CA ALA A 103 0.31 -0.85 12.18
C ALA A 103 1.68 -1.55 12.30
N ILE A 104 1.87 -2.74 11.73
CA ILE A 104 3.15 -3.47 11.76
C ILE A 104 3.99 -3.26 10.50
N VAL A 105 3.49 -2.52 9.51
CA VAL A 105 4.28 -2.15 8.33
C VAL A 105 5.38 -1.17 8.78
N PRO A 106 6.66 -1.46 8.50
CA PRO A 106 7.73 -0.54 8.86
C PRO A 106 7.56 0.83 8.18
N ALA A 107 7.96 1.91 8.85
CA ALA A 107 7.82 3.27 8.32
C ALA A 107 8.49 3.46 6.95
N SER A 108 9.55 2.69 6.66
CA SER A 108 10.25 2.68 5.37
C SER A 108 9.43 2.11 4.20
N ASN A 109 8.27 1.53 4.44
CA ASN A 109 7.42 0.91 3.42
C ASN A 109 6.09 1.67 3.28
N LEU A 110 5.57 1.73 2.06
CA LEU A 110 4.28 2.36 1.80
C LEU A 110 3.10 1.48 2.25
N LYS A 111 2.08 2.10 2.83
CA LYS A 111 0.76 1.55 3.17
C LYS A 111 -0.29 2.10 2.20
N LEU A 112 -0.67 1.33 1.18
CA LEU A 112 -1.76 1.67 0.27
C LEU A 112 -3.06 0.98 0.73
N LEU A 113 -4.10 1.75 1.05
CA LEU A 113 -5.42 1.19 1.30
C LEU A 113 -6.19 1.07 -0.03
N HIS A 114 -6.34 -0.15 -0.51
CA HIS A 114 -7.19 -0.43 -1.66
C HIS A 114 -8.65 -0.65 -1.22
N GLY A 115 -9.41 0.43 -1.24
CA GLY A 115 -10.85 0.42 -1.45
C GLY A 115 -11.09 1.38 -2.59
N PRO A 116 -11.54 0.97 -3.78
CA PRO A 116 -11.73 1.86 -4.93
C PRO A 116 -12.85 2.88 -4.64
N PHE A 117 -12.54 3.89 -3.83
CA PHE A 117 -13.52 4.81 -3.25
C PHE A 117 -14.03 5.77 -4.32
N VAL A 118 -15.28 6.19 -4.17
CA VAL A 118 -15.97 7.06 -5.14
C VAL A 118 -16.48 8.36 -4.54
N ASN A 119 -16.31 8.56 -3.23
CA ASN A 119 -16.78 9.73 -2.49
C ASN A 119 -15.85 10.09 -1.33
N VAL A 120 -16.20 11.17 -0.62
CA VAL A 120 -15.39 11.75 0.47
C VAL A 120 -15.62 11.08 1.84
N ASP A 121 -16.61 10.19 1.97
CA ASP A 121 -17.01 9.63 3.27
C ASP A 121 -15.91 8.76 3.89
N TYR A 122 -15.00 8.23 3.07
CA TYR A 122 -13.91 7.35 3.49
C TYR A 122 -12.60 8.08 3.83
N VAL A 123 -12.51 9.41 3.63
CA VAL A 123 -11.27 10.18 3.86
C VAL A 123 -10.79 9.98 5.30
N ARG A 124 -11.67 10.19 6.28
CA ARG A 124 -11.33 10.03 7.71
C ARG A 124 -10.93 8.60 8.05
N ALA A 125 -11.73 7.63 7.62
CA ALA A 125 -11.46 6.21 7.88
C ALA A 125 -10.12 5.75 7.29
N SER A 126 -9.67 6.36 6.18
CA SER A 126 -8.44 5.97 5.49
C SER A 126 -7.17 6.50 6.17
N TYR A 127 -7.23 7.73 6.69
CA TYR A 127 -6.04 8.49 7.11
C TYR A 127 -5.94 8.78 8.60
N GLU A 128 -7.02 8.64 9.37
CA GLU A 128 -6.92 8.73 10.82
C GLU A 128 -6.17 7.54 11.41
N ASP A 129 -5.69 7.70 12.65
CA ASP A 129 -4.77 6.81 13.37
C ASP A 129 -5.11 5.31 13.30
N ALA A 130 -6.39 4.95 13.16
CA ALA A 130 -6.80 3.56 13.05
C ALA A 130 -6.22 2.85 11.81
N LEU A 131 -6.39 3.41 10.61
CA LEU A 131 -5.82 2.80 9.40
C LEU A 131 -4.50 3.45 8.99
N ASN A 132 -4.36 4.77 9.24
CA ASN A 132 -3.16 5.55 8.99
C ASN A 132 -2.49 5.17 7.65
N ALA A 133 -3.28 5.12 6.58
CA ALA A 133 -2.77 4.75 5.26
C ALA A 133 -1.98 5.92 4.64
N ASP A 134 -1.01 5.59 3.81
CA ASP A 134 -0.18 6.61 3.13
C ASP A 134 -0.85 7.06 1.85
N ALA A 135 -1.59 6.15 1.21
CA ALA A 135 -2.40 6.46 0.06
C ALA A 135 -3.65 5.59 0.00
N VAL A 136 -4.60 6.04 -0.81
CA VAL A 136 -5.80 5.26 -1.16
C VAL A 136 -5.95 5.10 -2.67
N THR A 137 -6.75 4.12 -3.09
CA THR A 137 -7.20 4.04 -4.48
C THR A 137 -8.57 4.70 -4.66
N LEU A 138 -8.78 5.43 -5.76
CA LEU A 138 -10.07 6.01 -6.12
C LEU A 138 -10.58 5.44 -7.45
N ALA A 139 -11.89 5.27 -7.59
CA ALA A 139 -12.55 4.88 -8.84
C ALA A 139 -13.41 6.01 -9.43
N THR A 140 -13.02 7.25 -9.16
CA THR A 140 -13.68 8.47 -9.66
C THR A 140 -12.63 9.48 -10.11
N LEU A 141 -12.96 10.25 -11.14
CA LEU A 141 -12.18 11.38 -11.65
C LEU A 141 -12.76 12.73 -11.20
N ASP A 142 -13.72 12.72 -10.28
CA ASP A 142 -14.26 13.94 -9.69
C ASP A 142 -13.18 14.67 -8.90
N GLN A 143 -12.81 15.86 -9.39
CA GLN A 143 -11.77 16.70 -8.80
C GLN A 143 -12.10 17.13 -7.36
N ALA A 144 -13.37 17.32 -7.01
CA ALA A 144 -13.76 17.67 -5.66
C ALA A 144 -13.53 16.50 -4.69
N VAL A 145 -13.85 15.28 -5.13
CA VAL A 145 -13.54 14.07 -4.35
C VAL A 145 -12.04 13.89 -4.22
N ILE A 146 -11.27 13.95 -5.31
CA ILE A 146 -9.81 13.82 -5.29
C ILE A 146 -9.20 14.83 -4.31
N THR A 147 -9.55 16.11 -4.44
CA THR A 147 -9.01 17.19 -3.60
C THR A 147 -9.29 16.98 -2.11
N ALA A 148 -10.41 16.36 -1.74
CA ALA A 148 -10.72 16.06 -0.35
C ALA A 148 -9.75 15.07 0.30
N TYR A 149 -9.13 14.17 -0.47
CA TYR A 149 -8.10 13.24 0.02
C TYR A 149 -6.70 13.88 0.10
N LEU A 150 -6.50 15.07 -0.48
CA LEU A 150 -5.20 15.75 -0.58
C LEU A 150 -5.00 16.86 0.46
N GLN A 151 -5.88 16.95 1.46
CA GLN A 151 -5.83 18.04 2.45
C GLN A 151 -4.58 18.00 3.35
N GLN A 152 -3.92 16.84 3.45
CA GLN A 152 -2.69 16.64 4.22
C GLN A 152 -1.56 16.23 3.28
N PRO A 153 -0.40 16.91 3.28
CA PRO A 153 0.71 16.63 2.35
C PRO A 153 1.25 15.19 2.43
N ALA A 154 1.14 14.55 3.59
CA ALA A 154 1.65 13.20 3.84
C ALA A 154 0.83 12.08 3.16
N HIS A 155 -0.34 12.40 2.61
CA HIS A 155 -1.26 11.43 2.01
C HIS A 155 -1.34 11.55 0.48
N GLY A 156 -1.48 10.41 -0.21
CA GLY A 156 -1.60 10.35 -1.65
C GLY A 156 -2.84 9.62 -2.16
N VAL A 157 -3.12 9.75 -3.45
CA VAL A 157 -4.21 9.02 -4.10
C VAL A 157 -3.75 8.39 -5.41
N PHE A 158 -4.24 7.20 -5.70
CA PHE A 158 -4.12 6.56 -7.01
C PHE A 158 -5.50 6.41 -7.64
N VAL A 159 -5.75 7.11 -8.75
CA VAL A 159 -7.03 7.06 -9.47
C VAL A 159 -7.01 5.96 -10.51
N TYR A 160 -8.07 5.15 -10.59
CA TYR A 160 -8.18 4.09 -11.59
C TYR A 160 -8.30 4.65 -13.01
N THR A 161 -7.39 4.25 -13.91
CA THR A 161 -7.37 4.77 -15.29
C THR A 161 -7.20 3.70 -16.37
N THR A 162 -7.37 2.40 -16.08
CA THR A 162 -7.24 1.32 -17.09
C THR A 162 -8.12 1.57 -18.31
N ASN A 163 -9.38 1.97 -18.08
CA ASN A 163 -10.36 2.20 -19.14
C ASN A 163 -10.64 3.70 -19.37
N ALA A 164 -9.81 4.60 -18.83
CA ALA A 164 -9.99 6.02 -19.02
C ALA A 164 -9.65 6.42 -20.46
N SER A 165 -10.32 7.45 -20.97
CA SER A 165 -9.97 8.17 -22.19
C SER A 165 -8.69 9.00 -22.01
N GLU A 166 -8.10 9.47 -23.10
CA GLU A 166 -6.94 10.38 -23.02
C GLU A 166 -7.32 11.71 -22.38
N SER A 167 -8.53 12.21 -22.64
CA SER A 167 -9.05 13.42 -22.00
C SER A 167 -9.12 13.27 -20.48
N GLU A 168 -9.61 12.13 -19.98
CA GLU A 168 -9.67 11.82 -18.55
C GLU A 168 -8.29 11.72 -17.92
N ARG A 169 -7.32 11.07 -18.59
CA ARG A 169 -5.92 11.05 -18.13
C ARG A 169 -5.31 12.45 -18.10
N ASN A 170 -5.62 13.28 -19.08
CA ASN A 170 -5.12 14.66 -19.13
C ASN A 170 -5.70 15.53 -18.02
N LEU A 171 -6.95 15.31 -17.60
CA LEU A 171 -7.51 15.99 -16.42
C LEU A 171 -6.71 15.68 -15.15
N LEU A 172 -6.33 14.42 -14.96
CA LEU A 172 -5.52 14.01 -13.81
C LEU A 172 -4.11 14.63 -13.86
N ARG A 173 -3.45 14.59 -15.03
CA ARG A 173 -2.12 15.21 -15.22
C ARG A 173 -2.14 16.73 -15.01
N ALA A 174 -3.23 17.40 -15.42
CA ALA A 174 -3.38 18.84 -15.29
C ALA A 174 -3.50 19.31 -13.82
N MET A 175 -3.75 18.41 -12.87
CA MET A 175 -3.75 18.75 -11.45
C MET A 175 -2.37 19.16 -10.94
N GLN A 176 -1.28 18.73 -11.61
CA GLN A 176 0.11 19.07 -11.27
C GLN A 176 0.41 18.95 -9.76
N ASN A 177 -0.10 17.89 -9.13
CA ASN A 177 0.03 17.64 -7.69
C ASN A 177 0.76 16.32 -7.47
N GLU A 178 1.85 16.37 -6.72
CA GLU A 178 2.77 15.24 -6.47
C GLU A 178 2.15 14.13 -5.60
N GLN A 179 1.04 14.44 -4.90
CA GLN A 179 0.24 13.48 -4.14
C GLN A 179 -0.70 12.64 -5.02
N VAL A 180 -0.85 13.01 -6.30
CA VAL A 180 -1.80 12.37 -7.23
C VAL A 180 -1.07 11.44 -8.18
N GLY A 181 -1.55 10.21 -8.25
CA GLY A 181 -1.17 9.23 -9.24
C GLY A 181 -2.36 8.57 -9.92
N SER A 182 -2.07 7.82 -10.96
CA SER A 182 -2.99 6.89 -11.61
C SER A 182 -2.60 5.45 -11.30
N TYR A 183 -3.57 4.54 -11.33
CA TYR A 183 -3.28 3.13 -11.43
C TYR A 183 -4.01 2.46 -12.59
N GLN A 184 -3.28 1.57 -13.26
CA GLN A 184 -3.76 0.79 -14.38
C GLN A 184 -3.59 -0.69 -14.07
N THR A 185 -4.52 -1.52 -14.54
CA THR A 185 -4.54 -2.97 -14.31
C THR A 185 -4.25 -3.69 -15.62
N ALA A 186 -3.30 -4.62 -15.58
CA ALA A 186 -2.96 -5.53 -16.67
C ALA A 186 -3.22 -6.98 -16.22
N GLY A 187 -4.18 -7.64 -16.85
CA GLY A 187 -4.62 -8.99 -16.47
C GLY A 187 -5.26 -9.03 -15.07
N GLU A 188 -5.19 -10.19 -14.40
CA GLU A 188 -5.85 -10.39 -13.10
C GLU A 188 -5.01 -9.95 -11.88
N ALA A 189 -3.70 -9.81 -12.05
CA ALA A 189 -2.78 -9.78 -10.92
C ALA A 189 -1.81 -8.59 -10.90
N TYR A 190 -1.71 -7.81 -11.97
CA TYR A 190 -0.70 -6.77 -12.11
C TYR A 190 -1.36 -5.40 -12.22
N ASN A 191 -0.83 -4.46 -11.44
CA ASN A 191 -1.20 -3.06 -11.51
C ASN A 191 0.06 -2.20 -11.58
N THR A 192 -0.03 -1.10 -12.30
CA THR A 192 1.03 -0.11 -12.41
C THR A 192 0.56 1.17 -11.76
N LEU A 193 1.27 1.64 -10.75
CA LEU A 193 1.02 2.91 -10.06
C LEU A 193 1.97 3.97 -10.63
N ILE A 194 1.43 5.04 -11.18
CA ILE A 194 2.18 6.10 -11.85
C ILE A 194 1.82 7.42 -11.19
N LEU A 195 2.77 8.04 -10.48
CA LEU A 195 2.59 9.38 -9.93
C LEU A 195 2.65 10.43 -11.05
N ALA A 196 2.01 11.58 -10.82
CA ALA A 196 2.07 12.71 -11.75
C ALA A 196 3.48 13.31 -11.86
N ASP A 197 4.27 13.24 -10.78
CA ASP A 197 5.70 13.60 -10.82
C ASP A 197 6.51 12.51 -11.52
N ALA A 198 7.06 12.87 -12.69
CA ALA A 198 7.88 11.98 -13.51
C ALA A 198 9.28 11.68 -12.93
N THR A 199 9.69 12.37 -11.86
CA THR A 199 10.95 12.07 -11.15
C THR A 199 10.81 10.90 -10.18
N LEU A 200 9.58 10.54 -9.81
CA LEU A 200 9.28 9.42 -8.93
C LEU A 200 9.22 8.09 -9.71
N PRO A 201 9.58 6.97 -9.06
CA PRO A 201 9.52 5.68 -9.71
C PRO A 201 8.08 5.24 -9.95
N THR A 202 7.85 4.63 -11.11
CA THR A 202 6.65 3.80 -11.33
C THR A 202 6.68 2.61 -10.39
N LEU A 203 5.62 2.40 -9.62
CA LEU A 203 5.51 1.25 -8.72
C LEU A 203 4.72 0.12 -9.39
N HIS A 204 5.08 -1.12 -9.07
CA HIS A 204 4.43 -2.32 -9.61
C HIS A 204 3.74 -3.06 -8.49
N TRP A 205 2.41 -3.06 -8.54
CA TRP A 205 1.58 -3.69 -7.53
C TRP A 205 1.08 -5.05 -8.01
N GLN A 206 1.47 -6.10 -7.28
CA GLN A 206 1.11 -7.48 -7.60
C GLN A 206 0.19 -8.09 -6.54
N TRP A 207 -0.89 -8.72 -6.97
CA TRP A 207 -1.85 -9.41 -6.10
C TRP A 207 -1.35 -10.80 -5.64
N ASP A 208 -2.21 -11.54 -4.93
CA ASP A 208 -1.91 -12.83 -4.27
C ASP A 208 -1.16 -13.83 -5.17
N LYS A 209 -1.75 -14.27 -6.29
CA LYS A 209 -1.33 -15.51 -6.96
C LYS A 209 0.17 -15.58 -7.35
N PRO A 210 0.82 -14.53 -7.87
CA PRO A 210 2.25 -14.61 -8.21
C PRO A 210 3.18 -14.78 -7.00
N ILE A 211 2.84 -14.20 -5.84
CA ILE A 211 3.76 -14.08 -4.71
C ILE A 211 3.34 -14.94 -3.52
N LEU A 212 2.03 -15.02 -3.27
CA LEU A 212 1.45 -15.58 -2.06
C LEU A 212 0.87 -16.97 -2.26
N ALA A 213 1.10 -17.65 -3.40
CA ALA A 213 0.49 -18.94 -3.72
C ALA A 213 0.91 -20.12 -2.82
N ALA A 214 1.99 -20.00 -2.04
CA ALA A 214 2.45 -21.09 -1.18
C ALA A 214 1.46 -21.40 -0.05
N ARG A 215 1.33 -22.68 0.30
CA ARG A 215 0.38 -23.15 1.34
C ARG A 215 1.04 -24.00 2.43
N GLY A 216 2.34 -24.32 2.30
CA GLY A 216 3.07 -25.18 3.22
C GLY A 216 3.66 -24.45 4.43
N TYR A 217 4.43 -25.18 5.24
CA TYR A 217 5.20 -24.62 6.36
C TYR A 217 6.37 -23.74 5.90
N ASP A 218 6.81 -23.92 4.66
CA ASP A 218 7.82 -23.09 3.96
C ASP A 218 7.23 -21.78 3.41
N PHE A 219 5.97 -21.44 3.78
CA PHE A 219 5.25 -20.27 3.26
C PHE A 219 6.10 -18.99 3.23
N ARG A 220 6.76 -18.66 4.34
CA ARG A 220 7.57 -17.44 4.45
C ARG A 220 8.72 -17.42 3.43
N ASP A 221 9.45 -18.52 3.31
CA ASP A 221 10.58 -18.64 2.38
C ASP A 221 10.12 -18.58 0.92
N ARG A 222 8.98 -19.21 0.62
CA ARG A 222 8.36 -19.18 -0.70
C ARG A 222 7.87 -17.78 -1.07
N VAL A 223 7.22 -17.07 -0.15
CA VAL A 223 6.79 -15.68 -0.34
C VAL A 223 7.99 -14.77 -0.62
N ARG A 224 9.06 -14.88 0.19
CA ARG A 224 10.28 -14.10 -0.02
C ARG A 224 10.92 -14.39 -1.38
N THR A 225 11.03 -15.68 -1.75
CA THR A 225 11.60 -16.10 -3.04
C THR A 225 10.79 -15.55 -4.21
N ALA A 226 9.46 -15.64 -4.14
CA ALA A 226 8.58 -15.13 -5.19
C ALA A 226 8.62 -13.59 -5.27
N ALA A 227 8.71 -12.88 -4.14
CA ALA A 227 8.87 -11.43 -4.12
C ALA A 227 10.20 -10.97 -4.76
N LEU A 228 11.31 -11.69 -4.50
CA LEU A 228 12.60 -11.41 -5.14
C LEU A 228 12.54 -11.61 -6.66
N GLN A 229 11.84 -12.64 -7.14
CA GLN A 229 11.62 -12.86 -8.57
C GLN A 229 10.74 -11.76 -9.16
N ALA A 230 9.64 -11.41 -8.50
CA ALA A 230 8.72 -10.35 -8.94
C ALA A 230 9.40 -8.98 -9.04
N ARG A 231 10.33 -8.68 -8.12
CA ARG A 231 11.14 -7.45 -8.14
C ARG A 231 12.05 -7.35 -9.38
N GLN A 232 12.48 -8.48 -9.93
CA GLN A 232 13.38 -8.54 -11.09
C GLN A 232 12.61 -8.74 -12.41
N ALA A 233 11.34 -9.16 -12.33
CA ALA A 233 10.55 -9.46 -13.50
C ALA A 233 10.23 -8.18 -14.30
N PRO A 234 10.37 -8.19 -15.64
CA PRO A 234 9.90 -7.09 -16.46
C PRO A 234 8.38 -6.94 -16.27
N THR A 235 7.91 -5.69 -16.19
CA THR A 235 6.49 -5.39 -16.11
C THR A 235 5.79 -5.99 -17.34
N PRO A 236 4.73 -6.79 -17.16
CA PRO A 236 3.96 -7.28 -18.30
C PRO A 236 3.39 -6.08 -19.09
N PRO A 237 3.35 -6.17 -20.43
CA PRO A 237 2.89 -5.10 -21.32
C PRO A 237 1.41 -4.77 -21.13
#